data_AF-F3L626-F1
#
_entry.id   AF-F3L626-F1
#
_cell.length_a   1.000
_cell.length_b   1.000
_cell.length_c   1.000
_cell.angle_alpha   90.00
_cell.angle_beta   90.00
_cell.angle_gamma   90.00
#
_symmetry.space_group_name_H-M   'P 1'
#
loop_
_entity.id
_entity.type
_entity.pdbx_description
1 polymer ?
#
loop_
_entity_poly.entity_id
_entity_poly.type
_entity_poly.pdbx_seq_one_letter_code
_entity_poly.pdbx_strand_id
1 'polypeptide(L)'
;MIFEDTGTIGDSTDDTTVDGNGDQRVRVKQGLDVLVTIVGSAGIESFVSFDGSGFTRDASNNYQSGTFTVCDDRGDAGRARAVYLGAAGSSRVGDLAGGLTCDG
;
A
#
# COMPACT_ATOMS: atom_id res chain seq x y z
N MET A 1 -4.18 -23.20 9.63
CA MET A 1 -4.65 -22.51 8.40
C MET A 1 -3.42 -22.24 7.56
N ILE A 2 -3.33 -22.84 6.38
CA ILE A 2 -2.23 -22.57 5.43
C ILE A 2 -2.74 -21.45 4.53
N PHE A 3 -1.98 -20.37 4.41
CA PHE A 3 -2.32 -19.28 3.49
C PHE A 3 -1.91 -19.69 2.08
N GLU A 4 -2.89 -19.81 1.19
CA GLU A 4 -2.63 -19.98 -0.23
C GLU A 4 -2.69 -18.58 -0.86
N ASP A 5 -1.52 -18.05 -1.23
CA ASP A 5 -1.43 -16.86 -2.06
C ASP A 5 -1.75 -17.25 -3.50
N THR A 6 -3.04 -17.27 -3.81
CA THR A 6 -3.56 -17.60 -5.14
C THR A 6 -3.73 -16.36 -6.03
N GLY A 7 -3.23 -15.20 -5.62
CA GLY A 7 -3.31 -13.98 -6.43
C GLY A 7 -2.58 -14.13 -7.77
N THR A 8 -2.85 -13.25 -8.73
CA THR A 8 -1.99 -13.12 -9.90
C THR A 8 -0.87 -12.15 -9.54
N ILE A 9 0.37 -12.43 -9.96
CA ILE A 9 1.48 -11.48 -9.83
C ILE A 9 1.49 -10.65 -11.10
N GLY A 10 1.52 -9.33 -10.99
CA GLY A 10 1.56 -8.42 -12.14
C GLY A 10 0.28 -8.50 -12.97
N ASP A 11 -0.84 -8.15 -12.34
CA ASP A 11 -2.09 -8.01 -13.09
C ASP A 11 -2.19 -6.57 -13.62
N SER A 12 -2.95 -6.38 -14.70
CA SER A 12 -3.03 -5.11 -15.41
C SER A 12 -3.61 -3.94 -14.59
N THR A 13 -3.84 -4.11 -13.28
CA THR A 13 -4.39 -3.09 -12.38
C THR A 13 -3.40 -2.56 -11.34
N ASP A 14 -2.20 -3.15 -11.18
CA ASP A 14 -1.18 -2.69 -10.21
C ASP A 14 0.15 -2.19 -10.83
N ASP A 15 0.66 -2.72 -11.95
CA ASP A 15 1.77 -2.08 -12.70
C ASP A 15 1.82 -2.46 -14.18
N THR A 16 0.98 -1.82 -14.99
CA THR A 16 0.95 -2.09 -16.45
C THR A 16 2.25 -1.77 -17.19
N THR A 17 3.24 -1.16 -16.53
CA THR A 17 4.52 -0.77 -17.14
C THR A 17 5.70 -1.66 -16.77
N VAL A 18 5.57 -2.49 -15.72
CA VAL A 18 6.59 -3.44 -15.27
C VAL A 18 6.05 -4.87 -15.13
N ASP A 19 4.79 -5.14 -15.49
CA ASP A 19 4.23 -6.51 -15.63
C ASP A 19 5.00 -7.32 -16.69
N GLY A 20 6.12 -7.88 -16.27
CA GLY A 20 7.01 -8.67 -17.08
C GLY A 20 6.70 -10.15 -16.97
N ASN A 21 6.81 -10.87 -18.08
CA ASN A 21 6.94 -12.33 -18.01
C ASN A 21 8.15 -12.66 -17.11
N GLY A 22 7.89 -13.20 -15.92
CA GLY A 22 8.94 -13.59 -14.98
C GLY A 22 8.88 -12.95 -13.60
N ASP A 23 7.85 -12.15 -13.30
CA ASP A 23 7.67 -11.63 -11.94
C ASP A 23 7.57 -12.75 -10.92
N GLN A 24 8.30 -12.57 -9.81
CA GLN A 24 8.43 -13.57 -8.77
C GLN A 24 7.99 -12.99 -7.43
N ARG A 25 7.13 -13.75 -6.74
CA ARG A 25 6.85 -13.52 -5.33
C ARG A 25 8.11 -13.71 -4.51
N VAL A 26 8.62 -12.61 -3.96
CA VAL A 26 9.76 -12.63 -3.03
C VAL A 26 9.30 -12.84 -1.59
N ARG A 27 8.12 -12.31 -1.24
CA ARG A 27 7.57 -12.39 0.12
C ARG A 27 6.05 -12.23 0.12
N VAL A 28 5.38 -13.08 0.88
CA VAL A 28 3.94 -13.02 1.11
C VAL A 28 3.71 -12.78 2.60
N LYS A 29 2.73 -11.95 2.93
CA LYS A 29 2.27 -11.72 4.30
C LYS A 29 0.78 -12.05 4.39
N GLN A 30 0.37 -12.54 5.56
CA GLN A 30 -1.04 -12.66 5.87
C GLN A 30 -1.70 -11.29 5.75
N GLY A 31 -2.89 -11.25 5.15
CA GLY A 31 -3.73 -10.05 5.12
C GLY A 31 -4.04 -9.54 6.52
N LEU A 32 -4.44 -8.27 6.61
CA LEU A 32 -4.83 -7.66 7.87
C LEU A 32 -6.11 -8.32 8.42
N ASP A 33 -6.31 -8.21 9.74
CA ASP A 33 -7.56 -8.63 10.38
C ASP A 33 -8.73 -7.82 9.80
N VAL A 34 -9.96 -8.37 9.77
CA VAL A 34 -11.14 -7.68 9.23
C VAL A 34 -11.47 -6.37 9.97
N LEU A 35 -10.98 -6.23 11.20
CA LEU A 35 -11.12 -5.04 12.02
C LEU A 35 -9.99 -4.03 11.80
N VAL A 36 -9.08 -4.28 10.85
CA VAL A 36 -8.03 -3.35 10.45
C VAL A 36 -8.22 -2.96 8.99
N THR A 37 -8.43 -1.67 8.76
CA THR A 37 -8.68 -1.10 7.43
C THR A 37 -7.53 -0.20 6.98
N ILE A 38 -7.37 -0.06 5.67
CA ILE A 38 -6.46 0.92 5.06
C ILE A 38 -7.32 1.93 4.31
N VAL A 39 -7.14 3.21 4.63
CA VAL A 39 -7.84 4.32 3.99
C VAL A 39 -6.81 5.25 3.38
N GLY A 40 -6.91 5.52 2.08
CA GLY A 40 -5.93 6.34 1.36
C GLY A 40 -6.56 7.10 0.21
N SER A 41 -5.74 7.83 -0.52
CA SER A 41 -6.14 8.52 -1.73
C SER A 41 -5.18 8.17 -2.85
N ALA A 42 -5.71 8.04 -4.08
CA ALA A 42 -4.93 7.84 -5.30
C ALA A 42 -4.20 6.49 -5.41
N GLY A 43 -4.81 5.40 -4.92
CA GLY A 43 -4.39 4.02 -5.24
C GLY A 43 -3.26 3.46 -4.39
N ILE A 44 -2.55 4.31 -3.61
CA ILE A 44 -1.47 3.89 -2.70
C ILE A 44 -1.94 2.94 -1.59
N GLU A 45 -3.24 2.96 -1.28
CA GLU A 45 -3.87 2.02 -0.34
C GLU A 45 -3.98 0.60 -0.90
N SER A 46 -3.91 0.44 -2.23
CA SER A 46 -4.02 -0.85 -2.91
C SER A 46 -2.65 -1.42 -3.28
N PHE A 47 -1.78 -0.60 -3.88
CA PHE A 47 -0.44 -1.02 -4.28
C PHE A 47 0.55 0.15 -4.34
N VAL A 48 1.84 -0.19 -4.33
CA VAL A 48 2.94 0.72 -4.59
C VAL A 48 4.01 -0.02 -5.39
N SER A 49 4.36 0.50 -6.56
CA SER A 49 5.41 -0.06 -7.42
C SER A 49 6.67 0.80 -7.34
N PHE A 50 7.84 0.19 -7.46
CA PHE A 50 9.14 0.87 -7.40
C PHE A 50 9.94 0.58 -8.66
N ASP A 51 10.52 1.61 -9.27
CA ASP A 51 11.47 1.42 -10.37
C ASP A 51 12.85 0.97 -9.85
N GLY A 52 13.74 0.58 -10.77
CA GLY A 52 15.09 0.13 -10.43
C GLY A 52 15.98 1.20 -9.75
N SER A 53 15.56 2.47 -9.75
CA SER A 53 16.22 3.57 -9.03
C SER A 53 15.55 3.88 -7.69
N GLY A 54 14.48 3.17 -7.32
CA GLY A 54 13.77 3.30 -6.07
C GLY A 54 12.68 4.37 -6.06
N PHE A 55 12.35 4.99 -7.20
CA PHE A 55 11.20 5.91 -7.25
C PHE A 55 9.89 5.13 -7.32
N THR A 56 8.86 5.65 -6.66
CA THR A 56 7.53 5.04 -6.63
C THR A 56 6.72 5.45 -7.84
N ARG A 57 6.04 4.46 -8.44
CA ARG A 57 5.29 4.59 -9.69
C ARG A 57 3.87 4.05 -9.53
N ASP A 58 2.92 4.72 -10.17
CA ASP A 58 1.58 4.17 -10.39
C ASP A 58 1.57 3.23 -11.61
N ALA A 59 0.43 2.57 -11.85
CA ALA A 59 0.28 1.67 -12.99
C ALA A 59 0.41 2.36 -14.37
N SER A 60 0.40 3.70 -14.43
CA SER A 60 0.63 4.50 -15.64
C SER A 60 2.05 5.08 -15.70
N ASN A 61 2.96 4.62 -14.84
CA ASN A 61 4.36 5.07 -14.70
C ASN A 61 4.52 6.54 -14.28
N ASN A 62 3.49 7.17 -13.72
CA ASN A 62 3.63 8.48 -13.10
C ASN A 62 4.24 8.33 -11.70
N TYR A 63 4.86 9.41 -11.19
CA TYR A 63 5.32 9.42 -9.80
C TYR A 63 4.14 9.29 -8.83
N GLN A 64 4.21 8.30 -7.95
CA GLN A 64 3.20 8.04 -6.93
C GLN A 64 3.72 8.51 -5.57
N SER A 65 2.95 9.30 -4.84
CA SER A 65 3.29 9.73 -3.48
C SER A 65 2.03 10.11 -2.72
N GLY A 66 2.08 10.08 -1.39
CA GLY A 66 0.94 10.46 -0.59
C GLY A 66 0.96 9.89 0.82
N THR A 67 -0.22 9.66 1.36
CA THR A 67 -0.40 9.09 2.70
C THR A 67 -1.61 8.16 2.71
N PHE A 68 -1.43 6.98 3.29
CA PHE A 68 -2.54 6.10 3.66
C PHE A 68 -2.54 5.88 5.17
N THR A 69 -3.73 5.67 5.72
CA THR A 69 -4.00 5.50 7.14
C THR A 69 -4.32 4.05 7.39
N VAL A 70 -3.66 3.45 8.37
CA VAL A 70 -4.03 2.13 8.90
C VAL A 70 -4.89 2.37 10.13
N CYS A 71 -6.13 1.89 10.09
CA CYS A 71 -7.16 2.07 11.10
C CYS A 71 -7.45 0.73 11.78
N ASP A 72 -7.66 0.74 13.09
CA ASP A 72 -7.87 -0.47 13.90
C ASP A 72 -9.11 -0.30 14.80
N ASP A 73 -10.16 -1.05 14.49
CA ASP A 73 -11.49 -0.97 15.11
C ASP A 73 -11.67 -1.96 16.26
N ARG A 74 -10.62 -2.67 16.69
CA ARG A 74 -10.66 -3.69 17.77
C ARG A 74 -10.88 -3.14 19.18
N GLY A 75 -11.33 -1.89 19.30
CA GLY A 75 -11.65 -1.25 20.57
C GLY A 75 -10.59 -0.28 21.11
N ASP A 76 -9.48 -0.08 20.39
CA ASP A 76 -8.49 0.97 20.67
C ASP A 76 -8.71 2.18 19.76
N ALA A 77 -9.91 2.77 19.83
CA ALA A 77 -10.22 4.02 19.12
C ALA A 77 -9.11 5.06 19.40
N GLY A 78 -8.31 5.38 18.38
CA GLY A 78 -7.17 6.31 18.49
C GLY A 78 -5.78 5.72 18.19
N ARG A 79 -5.65 4.44 17.80
CA ARG A 79 -4.36 3.85 17.36
C ARG A 79 -4.13 3.82 15.85
N ALA A 80 -4.84 4.66 15.11
CA ALA A 80 -4.57 4.78 13.69
C ALA A 80 -3.15 5.32 13.44
N ARG A 81 -2.53 4.86 12.34
CA ARG A 81 -1.18 5.25 11.95
C ARG A 81 -1.19 5.72 10.52
N ALA A 82 -0.49 6.83 10.27
CA ALA A 82 -0.28 7.32 8.93
C ALA A 82 1.03 6.74 8.37
N VAL A 83 0.97 6.21 7.15
CA VAL A 83 2.14 5.82 6.37
C VAL A 83 2.30 6.84 5.26
N TYR A 84 3.39 7.60 5.32
CA TYR A 84 3.73 8.62 4.34
C TYR A 84 4.71 8.02 3.33
N LEU A 85 4.44 8.25 2.05
CA LEU A 85 5.25 7.79 0.94
C LEU A 85 5.65 8.98 0.06
N GLY A 86 6.95 9.23 -0.09
CA GLY A 86 7.49 10.19 -1.04
C GLY A 86 7.78 9.54 -2.39
N ALA A 87 7.62 10.30 -3.47
CA ALA A 87 7.87 9.83 -4.84
C ALA A 87 9.28 9.26 -5.06
N ALA A 88 10.26 9.69 -4.26
CA ALA A 88 11.63 9.18 -4.26
C ALA A 88 11.81 7.89 -3.43
N GLY A 89 10.73 7.18 -3.12
CA GLY A 89 10.74 5.91 -2.39
C GLY A 89 10.90 6.02 -0.88
N SER A 90 10.93 7.23 -0.32
CA SER A 90 11.01 7.40 1.13
C SER A 90 9.69 7.04 1.81
N SER A 91 9.73 6.16 2.80
CA SER A 91 8.57 5.77 3.60
C SER A 91 8.78 6.09 5.08
N ARG A 92 7.75 6.61 5.76
CA ARG A 92 7.76 6.78 7.22
C ARG A 92 6.40 6.46 7.83
N VAL A 93 6.39 5.94 9.04
CA VAL A 93 5.20 5.74 9.86
C VAL A 93 5.13 6.84 10.91
N GLY A 94 3.95 7.40 11.13
CA GLY A 94 3.74 8.44 12.14
C GLY A 94 2.33 8.42 12.74
N ASP A 95 2.11 9.33 13.67
CA ASP A 95 0.77 9.69 14.12
C ASP A 95 -0.01 10.37 12.98
N LEU A 96 -1.34 10.41 13.12
CA LEU A 96 -2.18 11.16 12.19
C LEU A 96 -1.85 12.66 12.32
N ALA A 97 -1.42 13.25 11.21
CA ALA A 97 -1.38 14.69 11.07
C ALA A 97 -2.80 15.24 10.88
N GLY A 98 -3.01 16.52 11.20
CA GLY A 98 -4.33 17.15 11.12
C GLY A 98 -4.98 16.99 9.75
N GLY A 99 -6.18 16.41 9.70
CA GLY A 99 -6.96 16.16 8.49
C GLY A 99 -7.00 14.70 8.03
N LEU A 100 -6.11 13.84 8.54
CA LEU A 100 -6.21 12.40 8.31
C LEU A 100 -7.21 11.77 9.28
N THR A 101 -8.08 10.92 8.76
CA THR A 101 -9.12 10.21 9.52
C THR A 101 -9.28 8.78 9.00
N CYS A 102 -9.91 7.94 9.81
CA CYS A 102 -10.37 6.61 9.42
C CYS A 102 -11.74 6.63 8.71
N ASP A 103 -12.37 7.79 8.67
CA ASP A 103 -13.61 8.01 7.92
C ASP A 103 -13.23 8.26 6.44
N GLY A 104 -13.26 7.19 5.65
CA GLY A 104 -13.02 7.21 4.20
C GLY A 104 -14.25 7.53 3.36
#